data_AF-A0A420YK27-F1
#
_entry.id   AF-A0A420YK27-F1
#
_cell.length_a   1.000
_cell.length_b   1.000
_cell.length_c   1.000
_cell.angle_alpha   90.00
_cell.angle_beta   90.00
_cell.angle_gamma   90.00
#
_symmetry.space_group_name_H-M   'P 1'
#
loop_
_entity.id
_entity.type
_entity.pdbx_description
1 polymer ?
#
loop_
_entity_poly.entity_id
_entity_poly.type
_entity_poly.pdbx_seq_one_letter_code
_entity_poly.pdbx_strand_id
1 'polypeptide(L)'
;MLFTGLLVSFLYLIPTTLAKVQYKCDPQSLNFCVGTEINASVLYTYVCGDARLGPLQLPTKLPLDTITDIYDPFGGLCPSDFLLAWTRNGRYRYPPNDGFANDTGGNPIVVEFTLLPGMVVDRFGKETGTFLAPAAAPYMQRSLPPSSLDTPEGSTR
;
A
#
# COMPACT_ATOMS: atom_id res chain seq x y z
N MET A 1 6.38 66.24 -22.60
CA MET A 1 7.11 65.14 -23.27
C MET A 1 6.45 63.84 -22.83
N LEU A 2 5.81 63.15 -23.78
CA LEU A 2 5.08 61.90 -23.56
C LEU A 2 6.06 60.73 -23.40
N PHE A 3 5.79 59.80 -22.48
CA PHE A 3 6.28 58.43 -22.59
C PHE A 3 5.17 57.45 -22.20
N THR A 4 4.53 56.88 -23.20
CA THR A 4 3.64 55.71 -23.12
C THR A 4 4.50 54.45 -23.11
N GLY A 5 4.51 53.70 -22.00
CA GLY A 5 5.19 52.41 -21.90
C GLY A 5 4.21 51.26 -22.13
N LEU A 6 4.44 50.48 -23.20
CA LEU A 6 3.75 49.22 -23.49
C LEU A 6 4.13 48.17 -22.43
N LEU A 7 3.15 47.61 -21.72
CA LEU A 7 3.32 46.41 -20.89
C LEU A 7 3.09 45.17 -21.75
N VAL A 8 4.17 44.45 -22.07
CA VAL A 8 4.13 43.15 -22.74
C VAL A 8 3.95 42.08 -21.67
N SER A 9 2.74 41.53 -21.54
CA SER A 9 2.46 40.39 -20.67
C SER A 9 3.08 39.11 -21.26
N PHE A 10 4.19 38.67 -20.67
CA PHE A 10 4.73 37.33 -20.89
C PHE A 10 3.88 36.31 -20.11
N LEU A 11 3.01 35.59 -20.82
CA LEU A 11 2.40 34.36 -20.31
C LEU A 11 3.48 33.29 -20.20
N TYR A 12 4.04 33.12 -19.00
CA TYR A 12 4.92 31.99 -18.69
C TYR A 12 4.08 30.70 -18.66
N LEU A 13 4.27 29.85 -19.67
CA LEU A 13 3.88 28.44 -19.62
C LEU A 13 4.74 27.76 -18.56
N ILE A 14 4.14 27.42 -17.41
CA ILE A 14 4.79 26.60 -16.39
C ILE A 14 4.85 25.17 -16.93
N PRO A 15 6.02 24.59 -17.19
CA PRO A 15 6.11 23.19 -17.57
C PRO A 15 5.61 22.34 -16.39
N THR A 16 4.52 21.59 -16.60
CA THR A 16 4.04 20.58 -15.66
C THR A 16 5.03 19.42 -15.67
N THR A 17 6.12 19.53 -14.92
CA THR A 17 6.96 18.38 -14.63
C THR A 17 6.16 17.44 -13.73
N LEU A 18 5.77 16.28 -14.25
CA LEU A 18 5.25 15.19 -13.45
C LEU A 18 6.34 14.86 -12.42
N ALA A 19 6.09 15.13 -11.13
CA ALA A 19 7.03 14.77 -10.08
C ALA A 19 7.16 13.24 -10.10
N LYS A 20 8.30 12.74 -10.61
CA LYS A 20 8.62 11.31 -10.58
C LYS A 20 8.76 10.95 -9.10
N VAL A 21 7.87 10.12 -8.57
CA VAL A 21 8.03 9.56 -7.22
C VAL A 21 9.42 8.96 -7.17
N GLN A 22 10.28 9.52 -6.34
CA GLN A 22 11.69 9.17 -6.29
C GLN A 22 11.82 7.88 -5.48
N TYR A 23 11.53 6.74 -6.11
CA TYR A 23 11.76 5.43 -5.52
C TYR A 23 13.23 5.29 -5.16
N LYS A 24 13.50 4.81 -3.95
CA LYS A 24 14.87 4.63 -3.44
C LYS A 24 15.63 3.53 -4.19
N CYS A 25 14.92 2.70 -4.95
CA CYS A 25 15.46 1.71 -5.89
C CYS A 25 14.59 1.57 -7.13
N ASP A 26 15.23 1.12 -8.21
CA ASP A 26 14.60 0.79 -9.48
C ASP A 26 14.10 -0.67 -9.46
N PRO A 27 12.79 -0.93 -9.69
CA PRO A 27 12.24 -2.29 -9.81
C PRO A 27 12.88 -3.15 -10.91
N GLN A 28 13.51 -2.52 -11.91
CA GLN A 28 14.21 -3.23 -13.00
C GLN A 28 15.67 -3.53 -12.67
N SER A 29 16.17 -3.04 -11.54
CA SER A 29 17.55 -3.28 -11.12
C SER A 29 17.75 -4.72 -10.66
N LEU A 30 18.90 -5.31 -11.01
CA LEU A 30 19.35 -6.58 -10.46
C LEU A 30 19.47 -6.57 -8.93
N ASN A 31 19.59 -5.39 -8.32
CA ASN A 31 19.71 -5.21 -6.89
C ASN A 31 18.36 -5.07 -6.16
N PHE A 32 17.22 -5.10 -6.87
CA PHE A 32 15.89 -4.85 -6.28
C PHE A 32 15.56 -5.81 -5.13
N CYS A 33 15.96 -7.08 -5.25
CA CYS A 33 15.67 -8.13 -4.28
C CYS A 33 16.84 -8.42 -3.31
N VAL A 34 17.91 -7.63 -3.34
CA VAL A 34 19.06 -7.86 -2.46
C VAL A 34 18.65 -7.65 -1.00
N GLY A 35 18.86 -8.68 -0.18
CA GLY A 35 18.53 -8.69 1.25
C GLY A 35 17.16 -9.25 1.61
N THR A 36 16.38 -9.75 0.63
CA THR A 36 15.13 -10.50 0.89
C THR A 36 15.38 -12.00 0.99
N GLU A 37 14.41 -12.77 1.49
CA GLU A 37 14.49 -14.23 1.56
C GLU A 37 13.99 -14.84 0.24
N ILE A 38 14.85 -14.85 -0.78
CA ILE A 38 14.48 -15.35 -2.12
C ILE A 38 14.21 -16.85 -2.08
N ASN A 39 12.98 -17.25 -2.39
CA ASN A 39 12.61 -18.65 -2.61
C ASN A 39 12.25 -18.88 -4.09
N ALA A 40 13.10 -19.65 -4.78
CA ALA A 40 12.96 -19.94 -6.21
C ALA A 40 11.63 -20.63 -6.58
N SER A 41 11.06 -21.43 -5.69
CA SER A 41 9.80 -22.15 -5.93
C SER A 41 8.58 -21.25 -6.04
N VAL A 42 8.66 -20.02 -5.52
CA VAL A 42 7.55 -19.05 -5.47
C VAL A 42 7.91 -17.71 -6.11
N LEU A 43 8.99 -17.67 -6.90
CA LEU A 43 9.50 -16.47 -7.56
C LEU A 43 8.48 -15.80 -8.50
N TYR A 44 7.60 -16.61 -9.10
CA TYR A 44 6.52 -16.13 -9.97
C TYR A 44 5.21 -15.86 -9.23
N THR A 45 5.17 -16.14 -7.92
CA THR A 45 3.98 -15.94 -7.08
C THR A 45 4.12 -14.65 -6.28
N TYR A 46 5.29 -14.43 -5.67
CA TYR A 46 5.52 -13.31 -4.76
C TYR A 46 6.64 -12.41 -5.25
N VAL A 47 6.59 -11.12 -4.89
CA VAL A 47 7.67 -10.18 -5.18
C VAL A 47 8.97 -10.72 -4.56
N CYS A 48 10.04 -10.76 -5.35
CA CYS A 48 11.34 -11.32 -4.96
C CYS A 48 11.31 -12.80 -4.48
N GLY A 49 10.23 -13.54 -4.75
CA GLY A 49 10.05 -14.89 -4.21
C GLY A 49 9.95 -14.93 -2.68
N ASP A 50 9.57 -13.82 -2.04
CA ASP A 50 9.42 -13.70 -0.58
C ASP A 50 7.95 -13.39 -0.26
N ALA A 51 7.24 -14.36 0.32
CA ALA A 51 5.80 -14.26 0.58
C ALA A 51 5.41 -13.06 1.45
N ARG A 52 6.34 -12.54 2.26
CA ARG A 52 6.06 -11.35 3.07
C ARG A 52 5.76 -10.15 2.17
N LEU A 53 6.40 -10.05 1.00
CA LEU A 53 6.27 -8.93 0.08
C LEU A 53 5.00 -8.98 -0.79
N GLY A 54 4.12 -9.97 -0.60
CA GLY A 54 2.85 -10.06 -1.28
C GLY A 54 2.96 -10.57 -2.72
N PRO A 55 1.81 -10.68 -3.42
CA PRO A 55 1.75 -11.29 -4.75
C PRO A 55 2.42 -10.41 -5.80
N LEU A 56 3.01 -11.05 -6.81
CA LEU A 56 3.63 -10.36 -7.93
C LEU A 56 2.62 -9.58 -8.79
N GLN A 57 1.36 -10.04 -8.84
CA GLN A 57 0.28 -9.44 -9.60
C GLN A 57 -0.85 -9.01 -8.67
N LEU A 58 -1.19 -7.74 -8.71
CA LEU A 58 -2.38 -7.20 -8.06
C LEU A 58 -3.64 -7.51 -8.89
N PRO A 59 -4.83 -7.52 -8.26
CA PRO A 59 -6.09 -7.69 -8.97
C PRO A 59 -6.30 -6.62 -10.06
N THR A 60 -6.81 -7.04 -11.22
CA THR A 60 -7.03 -6.17 -12.40
C THR A 60 -8.49 -6.14 -12.84
N LYS A 61 -9.38 -6.76 -12.07
CA LYS A 61 -10.81 -6.84 -12.35
C LYS A 61 -11.60 -6.20 -11.21
N LEU A 62 -12.73 -5.59 -11.57
CA LEU A 62 -13.70 -5.06 -10.60
C LEU A 62 -14.22 -6.18 -9.68
N PRO A 63 -14.44 -5.86 -8.39
CA PRO A 63 -14.23 -4.56 -7.76
C PRO A 63 -12.79 -4.32 -7.25
N LEU A 64 -11.94 -5.35 -7.26
CA LEU A 64 -10.65 -5.34 -6.53
C LEU A 64 -9.56 -4.47 -7.18
N ASP A 65 -9.62 -4.24 -8.49
CA ASP A 65 -8.72 -3.31 -9.17
C ASP A 65 -8.79 -1.91 -8.56
N THR A 66 -9.99 -1.38 -8.34
CA THR A 66 -10.20 -0.05 -7.74
C THR A 66 -9.74 0.04 -6.29
N ILE A 67 -9.69 -1.10 -5.57
CA ILE A 67 -9.21 -1.12 -4.19
C ILE A 67 -7.68 -1.01 -4.12
N THR A 68 -6.98 -1.41 -5.19
CA THR A 68 -5.50 -1.47 -5.25
C THR A 68 -4.89 -0.54 -6.29
N ASP A 69 -5.67 0.34 -6.91
CA ASP A 69 -5.27 1.17 -8.06
C ASP A 69 -4.11 2.13 -7.78
N ILE A 70 -4.09 2.74 -6.59
CA ILE A 70 -3.06 3.68 -6.13
C ILE A 70 -2.18 3.09 -5.01
N TYR A 71 -2.22 1.77 -4.81
CA TYR A 71 -1.44 1.11 -3.78
C TYR A 71 0.03 1.00 -4.18
N ASP A 72 0.92 1.66 -3.41
CA ASP A 72 2.36 1.41 -3.42
C ASP A 72 2.71 0.42 -2.30
N PRO A 73 3.08 -0.84 -2.61
CA PRO A 73 3.33 -1.86 -1.60
C PRO A 73 4.45 -1.54 -0.61
N PHE A 74 5.42 -0.73 -1.04
CA PHE A 74 6.62 -0.45 -0.24
C PHE A 74 6.74 1.03 0.15
N GLY A 75 5.78 1.87 -0.25
CA GLY A 75 5.74 3.30 0.10
C GLY A 75 7.03 4.03 -0.27
N GLY A 76 7.58 3.73 -1.45
CA GLY A 76 8.86 4.29 -1.94
C GLY A 76 10.13 3.61 -1.40
N LEU A 77 10.03 2.65 -0.48
CA LEU A 77 11.17 1.87 0.01
C LEU A 77 11.53 0.71 -0.93
N CYS A 78 12.73 0.18 -0.75
CA CYS A 78 13.13 -1.08 -1.36
C CYS A 78 12.58 -2.27 -0.57
N PRO A 79 12.40 -3.44 -1.21
CA PRO A 79 11.87 -4.63 -0.53
C PRO A 79 12.58 -4.98 0.78
N SER A 80 13.92 -4.97 0.79
CA SER A 80 14.71 -5.27 1.99
C SER A 80 14.60 -4.18 3.07
N ASP A 81 14.64 -2.89 2.67
CA ASP A 81 14.41 -1.75 3.58
C ASP A 81 13.01 -1.79 4.21
N PHE A 82 11.99 -2.17 3.43
CA PHE A 82 10.61 -2.32 3.89
C PHE A 82 10.51 -3.45 4.92
N LEU A 83 11.07 -4.62 4.63
CA LEU A 83 11.07 -5.75 5.58
C LEU A 83 11.86 -5.41 6.85
N LEU A 84 12.98 -4.71 6.73
CA LEU A 84 13.76 -4.25 7.88
C LEU A 84 12.96 -3.33 8.79
N ALA A 85 12.16 -2.43 8.21
CA ALA A 85 11.33 -1.49 8.97
C ALA A 85 10.16 -2.19 9.67
N TRP A 86 9.49 -3.12 8.98
CA TRP A 86 8.16 -3.60 9.39
C TRP A 86 8.12 -5.04 9.90
N THR A 87 9.24 -5.77 9.86
CA THR A 87 9.30 -7.15 10.35
C THR A 87 10.28 -7.31 11.53
N ARG A 88 10.10 -8.39 12.29
CA ARG A 88 11.04 -8.87 13.30
C ARG A 88 10.90 -10.38 13.42
N ASN A 89 12.01 -11.09 13.43
CA ASN A 89 12.06 -12.56 13.48
C ASN A 89 11.19 -13.20 12.37
N GLY A 90 11.28 -12.65 11.15
CA GLY A 90 10.56 -13.14 9.98
C GLY A 90 9.05 -12.87 9.96
N ARG A 91 8.51 -12.10 10.90
CA ARG A 91 7.08 -11.78 10.99
C ARG A 91 6.84 -10.28 11.02
N TYR A 92 5.70 -9.85 10.47
CA TYR A 92 5.26 -8.47 10.58
C TYR A 92 5.06 -8.04 12.04
N ARG A 93 5.52 -6.83 12.35
CA ARG A 93 5.27 -6.15 13.62
C ARG A 93 4.01 -5.32 13.47
N TYR A 94 2.95 -5.73 14.13
CA TYR A 94 1.70 -4.98 14.14
C TYR A 94 1.75 -3.81 15.13
N PRO A 95 1.01 -2.72 14.86
CA PRO A 95 0.89 -1.59 15.78
C PRO A 95 0.29 -2.02 17.14
N PRO A 96 0.58 -1.26 18.21
CA PRO A 96 -0.11 -1.44 19.50
C PRO A 96 -1.60 -1.07 19.39
N ASN A 97 -2.35 -1.31 20.46
CA ASN A 97 -3.76 -0.93 20.58
C ASN A 97 -4.62 -1.40 19.40
N ASP A 98 -4.40 -2.63 18.93
CA ASP A 98 -5.12 -3.23 17.80
C ASP A 98 -5.07 -2.38 16.50
N GLY A 99 -4.10 -1.48 16.37
CA GLY A 99 -3.96 -0.60 15.22
C GLY A 99 -4.96 0.56 15.16
N PHE A 100 -5.73 0.81 16.22
CA PHE A 100 -6.51 2.04 16.32
C PHE A 100 -5.57 3.26 16.35
N ALA A 101 -5.99 4.34 15.70
CA ALA A 101 -5.28 5.61 15.78
C ALA A 101 -5.25 6.11 17.23
N ASN A 102 -4.11 6.61 17.69
CA ASN A 102 -3.99 7.13 19.05
C ASN A 102 -4.24 8.64 19.09
N ASP A 103 -4.83 9.12 20.19
CA ASP A 103 -4.90 10.54 20.52
C ASP A 103 -3.53 11.11 20.92
N THR A 104 -3.48 12.39 21.25
CA THR A 104 -2.22 13.06 21.69
C THR A 104 -1.68 12.53 23.03
N GLY A 105 -2.50 11.80 23.80
CA GLY A 105 -2.11 11.12 25.04
C GLY A 105 -1.67 9.67 24.85
N GLY A 106 -1.77 9.12 23.64
CA GLY A 106 -1.41 7.73 23.33
C GLY A 106 -2.56 6.72 23.52
N ASN A 107 -3.79 7.16 23.80
CA ASN A 107 -4.94 6.28 23.96
C ASN A 107 -5.59 5.99 22.60
N PRO A 108 -6.11 4.78 22.36
CA PRO A 108 -6.80 4.46 21.12
C PRO A 108 -8.10 5.26 20.98
N ILE A 109 -8.33 5.81 19.78
CA ILE A 109 -9.57 6.46 19.38
C ILE A 109 -10.50 5.39 18.82
N VAL A 110 -11.37 4.87 19.68
CA VAL A 110 -12.32 3.80 19.35
C VAL A 110 -13.68 4.06 19.99
N VAL A 111 -14.75 3.61 19.34
CA VAL A 111 -16.13 3.71 19.84
C VAL A 111 -16.88 2.41 19.54
N GLU A 112 -17.79 2.03 20.44
CA GLU A 112 -18.72 0.94 20.17
C GLU A 112 -19.73 1.37 19.10
N PHE A 113 -19.83 0.58 18.04
CA PHE A 113 -20.73 0.85 16.92
C PHE A 113 -21.51 -0.40 16.54
N THR A 114 -22.84 -0.28 16.52
CA THR A 114 -23.72 -1.37 16.08
C THR A 114 -23.91 -1.31 14.57
N LEU A 115 -23.44 -2.33 13.87
CA LEU A 115 -23.73 -2.51 12.45
C LEU A 115 -25.24 -2.74 12.26
N LEU A 116 -25.89 -1.91 11.42
CA LEU A 116 -27.30 -2.05 11.09
C LEU A 116 -27.48 -3.01 9.90
N PRO A 117 -28.62 -3.71 9.80
CA PRO A 117 -28.94 -4.52 8.63
C PRO A 117 -28.81 -3.72 7.32
N GLY A 118 -28.11 -4.29 6.33
CA GLY A 118 -27.83 -3.65 5.05
C GLY A 118 -26.48 -2.93 4.96
N MET A 119 -25.77 -2.72 6.08
CA MET A 119 -24.37 -2.25 6.04
C MET A 119 -23.47 -3.34 5.46
N VAL A 120 -22.58 -2.95 4.54
CA VAL A 120 -21.68 -3.87 3.83
C VAL A 120 -20.25 -3.63 4.29
N VAL A 121 -19.57 -4.71 4.65
CA VAL A 121 -18.17 -4.75 5.08
C VAL A 121 -17.41 -5.76 4.22
N ASP A 122 -16.10 -5.59 4.13
CA ASP A 122 -15.21 -6.54 3.47
C ASP A 122 -13.92 -6.77 4.29
N ARG A 123 -13.11 -7.73 3.84
CA ARG A 123 -11.86 -8.13 4.49
C ARG A 123 -10.88 -8.75 3.50
N PHE A 124 -9.60 -8.46 3.72
CA PHE A 124 -8.48 -9.23 3.18
C PHE A 124 -7.95 -10.17 4.27
N GLY A 125 -7.95 -11.48 4.01
CA GLY A 125 -7.48 -12.51 4.92
C GLY A 125 -8.57 -13.52 5.33
N LYS A 126 -8.18 -14.48 6.18
CA LYS A 126 -9.05 -15.59 6.60
C LYS A 126 -10.26 -15.11 7.42
N GLU A 127 -11.35 -15.88 7.34
CA GLU A 127 -12.61 -15.66 8.06
C GLU A 127 -12.48 -15.75 9.59
N THR A 128 -11.40 -16.35 10.09
CA THR A 128 -11.14 -16.47 11.53
C THR A 128 -10.62 -15.18 12.18
N GLY A 129 -10.40 -14.11 11.41
CA GLY A 129 -9.93 -12.81 11.93
C GLY A 129 -11.07 -11.87 12.32
N THR A 130 -10.73 -10.82 13.06
CA THR A 130 -11.71 -9.93 13.73
C THR A 130 -11.67 -8.48 13.24
N PHE A 131 -10.98 -8.19 12.14
CA PHE A 131 -10.87 -6.85 11.56
C PHE A 131 -11.60 -6.79 10.21
N LEU A 132 -12.49 -5.82 10.06
CA LEU A 132 -13.30 -5.56 8.89
C LEU A 132 -13.11 -4.10 8.48
N ALA A 133 -13.36 -3.78 7.22
CA ALA A 133 -13.46 -2.38 6.76
C ALA A 133 -14.84 -2.16 6.11
N PRO A 134 -15.28 -0.90 5.96
CA PRO A 134 -16.35 -0.58 5.03
C PRO A 134 -16.03 -1.15 3.64
N ALA A 135 -17.03 -1.72 2.98
CA ALA A 135 -16.84 -2.34 1.68
C ALA A 135 -16.20 -1.38 0.67
N ALA A 136 -15.25 -1.89 -0.11
CA ALA A 136 -14.49 -1.15 -1.11
C ALA A 136 -13.61 -0.01 -0.58
N ALA A 137 -13.31 0.04 0.72
CA ALA A 137 -12.28 0.94 1.23
C ALA A 137 -10.92 0.66 0.55
N PRO A 138 -10.21 1.66 0.01
CA PRO A 138 -8.89 1.47 -0.60
C PRO A 138 -7.92 0.69 0.28
N TYR A 139 -7.09 -0.17 -0.31
CA TYR A 139 -6.20 -1.06 0.42
C TYR A 139 -5.25 -0.30 1.34
N MET A 140 -4.74 0.85 0.87
CA MET A 140 -3.84 1.71 1.64
C MET A 140 -4.45 2.29 2.92
N GLN A 141 -5.79 2.35 3.03
CA GLN A 141 -6.47 2.83 4.24
C GLN A 141 -6.58 1.76 5.34
N ARG A 142 -6.11 0.54 5.07
CA ARG A 142 -6.28 -0.62 5.95
C ARG A 142 -5.05 -0.93 6.78
N SER A 143 -3.92 -0.28 6.50
CA SER A 143 -2.62 -0.53 7.16
C SER A 143 -2.23 -2.03 7.19
N LEU A 144 -2.57 -2.76 6.12
CA LEU A 144 -2.26 -4.18 5.98
C LEU A 144 -0.91 -4.39 5.29
N PRO A 145 -0.15 -5.44 5.67
CA PRO A 145 1.07 -5.79 4.97
C PRO A 145 0.76 -6.40 3.58
N PRO A 146 1.68 -6.30 2.61
CA PRO A 146 1.50 -6.84 1.25
C PRO A 146 1.01 -8.31 1.22
N SER A 147 1.49 -9.16 2.12
CA SER A 147 1.09 -10.57 2.23
C SER A 147 -0.40 -10.78 2.53
N SER A 148 -1.15 -9.76 2.97
CA SER A 148 -2.60 -9.89 3.15
C SER A 148 -3.36 -9.93 1.82
N LEU A 149 -2.72 -9.61 0.70
CA LEU A 149 -3.26 -9.77 -0.66
C LEU A 149 -3.02 -11.18 -1.24
N ASP A 150 -2.32 -12.05 -0.51
CA ASP A 150 -2.03 -13.39 -0.96
C ASP A 150 -3.32 -14.21 -1.12
N THR A 151 -3.45 -14.85 -2.28
CA THR A 151 -4.53 -15.80 -2.56
C THR A 151 -4.30 -17.07 -1.74
N PRO A 152 -5.25 -17.51 -0.89
CA PRO A 152 -5.13 -18.76 -0.15
C PRO A 152 -4.93 -19.95 -1.09
N GLU A 153 -4.10 -20.92 -0.67
CA GLU A 153 -3.97 -22.18 -1.41
C GLU A 153 -5.34 -22.86 -1.55
N GLY A 154 -5.72 -23.22 -2.78
CA GLY A 154 -6.98 -23.89 -3.08
C GLY A 154 -8.16 -22.97 -3.47
N SER A 155 -8.04 -21.64 -3.40
CA SER A 155 -9.01 -20.76 -4.04
C SER A 155 -8.70 -20.65 -5.54
N THR A 156 -9.56 -21.22 -6.38
CA THR A 156 -9.44 -21.13 -7.85
C THR A 156 -9.60 -19.69 -8.33
N ARG A 157 -8.77 -19.32 -9.32
CA ARG A 157 -8.71 -18.01 -9.98
C ARG A 157 -9.91 -17.72 -10.87
#